data_AF-A0A672N251-F1
#
_entry.id   AF-A0A672N251-F1
#
_cell.length_a   1.000
_cell.length_b   1.000
_cell.length_c   1.000
_cell.angle_alpha   90.00
_cell.angle_beta   90.00
_cell.angle_gamma   90.00
#
_symmetry.space_group_name_H-M   'P 1'
#
loop_
_entity.id
_entity.type
_entity.pdbx_description
1 polymer ?
#
loop_
_entity_poly.entity_id
_entity_poly.type
_entity_poly.pdbx_seq_one_letter_code
_entity_poly.pdbx_strand_id
1 'polypeptide(L)'
;FSYSLSVKKKGHSYAAYLHDAVLLYAMGLKEAFKNGKDIRHGREILQKLRDRTNIRFYGASGLVHFDEYGERNLDYSVYDLQQTEMVTKFVSVLDFDSHSKRMKGTSPSRNAIANGPWGAPLPTSHQATCQLRTALVV
;
A
#
# COMPACT_ATOMS: atom_id res chain seq x y z
N PHE A 1 25.47 -1.11 -12.37
CA PHE A 1 24.16 -1.23 -11.71
C PHE A 1 23.45 0.11 -11.76
N SER A 2 22.57 0.31 -12.73
CA SER A 2 21.83 1.56 -12.87
C SER A 2 20.55 1.29 -13.67
N TYR A 3 19.41 1.31 -13.00
CA TYR A 3 18.13 1.52 -13.66
C TYR A 3 17.60 2.89 -13.24
N SER A 4 17.51 3.81 -14.20
CA SER A 4 16.85 5.09 -14.05
C SER A 4 15.36 4.90 -14.34
N LEU A 5 14.59 4.60 -13.30
CA LEU A 5 13.14 4.70 -13.34
C LEU A 5 12.75 5.95 -12.56
N SER A 6 12.23 6.97 -13.25
CA SER A 6 11.72 8.22 -12.68
C SER A 6 10.41 8.00 -11.91
N VAL A 7 10.39 7.06 -10.97
CA VAL A 7 9.43 6.98 -9.87
C VAL A 7 10.04 7.81 -8.75
N LYS A 8 9.36 8.88 -8.32
CA LYS A 8 9.74 9.69 -7.15
C LYS A 8 10.32 8.77 -6.09
N LYS A 9 11.65 8.84 -5.90
CA LYS A 9 12.49 8.09 -4.97
C LYS A 9 11.68 7.26 -3.97
N LYS A 10 11.14 6.10 -4.38
CA LYS A 10 10.66 5.09 -3.44
C LYS A 10 11.95 4.56 -2.82
N GLY A 11 12.42 5.21 -1.75
CA GLY A 11 13.38 4.57 -0.84
C GLY A 11 12.81 3.20 -0.45
N HIS A 12 13.68 2.25 -0.06
CA HIS A 12 13.25 0.91 0.32
C HIS A 12 11.97 1.00 1.17
N SER A 13 10.84 0.50 0.66
CA SER A 13 9.51 0.66 1.27
C SER A 13 9.50 0.22 2.74
N TYR A 14 10.30 -0.80 3.05
CA TYR A 14 10.55 -1.29 4.40
C TYR A 14 11.18 -0.26 5.35
N ALA A 15 12.06 0.62 4.87
CA ALA A 15 12.64 1.67 5.70
C ALA A 15 11.57 2.70 6.13
N ALA A 16 10.64 3.02 5.23
CA ALA A 16 9.51 3.88 5.56
C ALA A 16 8.56 3.22 6.56
N TYR A 17 8.33 1.90 6.43
CA TYR A 17 7.51 1.16 7.41
C TYR A 17 8.17 1.10 8.79
N LEU A 18 9.49 0.90 8.86
CA LEU A 18 10.21 0.93 10.12
C LEU A 18 10.16 2.31 10.76
N HIS A 19 10.36 3.36 9.97
CA HIS A 19 10.20 4.74 10.44
C HIS A 19 8.82 4.98 11.06
N ASP A 20 7.76 4.52 10.40
CA ASP A 20 6.39 4.73 10.85
C ASP A 20 6.06 3.90 12.11
N ALA A 21 6.65 2.71 12.25
CA ALA A 21 6.54 1.90 13.47
C ALA A 21 7.19 2.59 14.67
N VAL A 22 8.38 3.19 14.49
CA VAL A 22 9.06 3.96 15.54
C VAL A 22 8.24 5.19 15.93
N LEU A 23 7.65 5.88 14.95
CA LEU A 23 6.78 7.04 15.20
C LEU A 23 5.52 6.62 15.99
N LEU A 24 4.89 5.50 15.63
CA LEU A 24 3.76 4.94 16.37
C LEU A 24 4.13 4.61 17.82
N TYR A 25 5.29 3.98 18.02
CA TYR A 25 5.79 3.67 19.36
C TYR A 25 6.00 4.95 20.19
N ALA A 26 6.62 5.98 19.62
CA ALA A 26 6.82 7.26 20.30
C ALA A 26 5.48 7.93 20.68
N MET A 27 4.45 7.84 19.83
CA MET A 27 3.11 8.32 20.15
C MET A 27 2.48 7.54 21.31
N GLY A 28 2.62 6.20 21.32
CA GLY A 28 2.16 5.38 22.43
C GLY A 28 2.88 5.71 23.74
N LEU A 29 4.20 5.90 23.68
CA LEU A 29 5.02 6.27 24.83
C LEU A 29 4.64 7.63 25.42
N LYS A 30 4.41 8.63 24.55
CA LYS A 30 3.93 9.96 24.94
C LYS A 30 2.61 9.88 25.72
N GLU A 31 1.68 9.03 25.28
CA GLU A 31 0.40 8.85 25.95
C GLU A 31 0.51 8.04 27.25
N ALA A 32 1.38 7.02 27.30
CA ALA A 32 1.67 6.31 28.55
C ALA A 32 2.27 7.26 29.60
N PHE A 33 3.23 8.10 29.20
CA PHE A 33 3.87 9.07 30.08
C PHE A 33 2.88 10.10 30.63
N LYS A 34 2.01 10.66 29.77
CA LYS A 34 0.94 11.59 30.20
C LYS A 34 -0.02 10.99 31.21
N ASN A 35 -0.28 9.69 31.11
CA ASN A 35 -1.20 8.99 32.01
C ASN A 35 -0.51 8.45 33.28
N GLY A 36 0.75 8.82 33.53
CA GLY A 36 1.53 8.35 34.68
C GLY A 36 1.77 6.84 34.68
N LYS A 37 1.72 6.20 33.50
CA LYS A 37 1.93 4.76 33.35
C LYS A 37 3.41 4.43 33.30
N ASP A 38 3.75 3.23 33.77
CA ASP A 38 5.11 2.73 33.69
C ASP A 38 5.42 2.30 32.26
N ILE A 39 6.33 3.03 31.62
CA ILE A 39 6.75 2.80 30.24
C ILE A 39 7.46 1.45 30.02
N ARG A 40 7.89 0.79 31.11
CA ARG A 40 8.47 -0.56 31.06
C ARG A 40 7.42 -1.62 30.80
N HIS A 41 6.15 -1.34 31.10
CA HIS A 41 5.03 -2.23 30.81
C HIS A 41 4.51 -1.98 29.39
N GLY A 42 5.20 -2.54 28.39
CA GLY A 42 4.83 -2.39 26.97
C GLY A 42 3.39 -2.80 26.64
N ARG A 43 2.80 -3.70 27.43
CA ARG A 43 1.38 -4.09 27.29
C ARG A 43 0.43 -2.92 27.54
N GLU A 44 0.73 -2.04 28.47
CA GLU A 44 -0.10 -0.86 28.75
C GLU A 44 -0.01 0.15 27.61
N ILE A 45 1.17 0.28 26.98
CA ILE A 45 1.37 1.12 25.79
C ILE A 45 0.53 0.59 24.63
N LEU A 46 0.59 -0.72 24.37
CA LEU A 46 -0.17 -1.35 23.29
C LEU A 46 -1.68 -1.30 23.55
N GLN A 47 -2.14 -1.50 24.79
CA GLN A 47 -3.54 -1.34 25.16
C GLN A 47 -4.02 0.09 24.85
N LYS A 48 -3.24 1.12 25.21
CA LYS A 48 -3.62 2.51 24.89
C LYS A 48 -3.63 2.82 23.39
N LEU A 49 -2.74 2.20 22.62
CA LEU A 49 -2.75 2.34 21.17
C LEU A 49 -3.97 1.64 20.55
N ARG A 50 -4.32 0.44 21.03
CA ARG A 50 -5.46 -0.35 20.57
C ARG A 50 -6.81 0.27 20.96
N ASP A 51 -6.94 0.72 22.21
CA ASP A 51 -8.18 1.32 22.73
C ASP A 51 -8.53 2.61 21.97
N ARG A 52 -7.54 3.22 21.30
CA ARG A 52 -7.80 4.18 20.23
C ARG A 52 -8.03 3.43 18.92
N THR A 53 -9.26 2.96 18.72
CA THR A 53 -9.74 2.30 17.49
C THR A 53 -9.62 3.14 16.20
N ASN A 54 -8.99 4.32 16.25
CA ASN A 54 -8.90 5.26 15.15
C ASN A 54 -7.55 6.02 15.10
N ILE A 55 -6.44 5.39 15.52
CA ILE A 55 -5.11 5.99 15.33
C ILE A 55 -4.83 6.11 13.85
N ARG A 56 -4.79 7.36 13.37
CA ARG A 56 -4.38 7.72 12.01
C ARG A 56 -3.31 8.78 12.06
N PHE A 57 -2.25 8.59 11.30
CA PHE A 57 -1.19 9.59 11.16
C PHE A 57 -0.53 9.48 9.79
N TYR A 58 0.09 10.58 9.36
CA TYR A 58 0.91 10.58 8.15
C TYR A 58 2.35 10.27 8.52
N GLY A 59 2.84 9.14 8.02
CA GLY A 59 4.22 8.69 8.13
C GLY A 59 4.99 8.85 6.82
N ALA A 60 6.23 8.35 6.81
CA ALA A 60 7.08 8.28 5.62
C ALA A 60 6.49 7.37 4.53
N SER A 61 5.66 6.39 4.90
CA SER A 61 4.95 5.54 3.94
C SER A 61 3.55 6.03 3.56
N GLY A 62 3.16 7.24 3.99
CA GLY A 62 1.85 7.83 3.73
C GLY A 62 0.89 7.73 4.91
N LEU A 63 -0.40 7.62 4.64
CA LEU A 63 -1.42 7.50 5.68
C LEU A 63 -1.31 6.11 6.35
N VAL A 64 -1.07 6.10 7.65
CA VAL A 64 -1.01 4.90 8.47
C VAL A 64 -2.29 4.83 9.29
N HIS A 65 -3.02 3.72 9.15
CA HIS A 65 -4.20 3.40 9.92
C HIS A 65 -4.28 1.89 10.17
N PHE A 66 -4.97 1.52 11.23
CA PHE A 66 -5.08 0.14 11.70
C PHE A 66 -6.53 -0.30 11.72
N ASP A 67 -6.75 -1.60 11.56
CA ASP A 67 -8.06 -2.21 11.79
C ASP A 67 -8.30 -2.52 13.28
N GLU A 68 -9.43 -3.14 13.58
CA GLU A 68 -9.84 -3.53 14.92
C GLU A 68 -8.94 -4.60 15.57
N TYR A 69 -8.18 -5.36 14.77
CA TYR A 69 -7.22 -6.36 15.24
C TYR A 69 -5.82 -5.78 15.44
N GLY A 70 -5.60 -4.52 15.07
CA GLY A 70 -4.31 -3.86 15.14
C GLY A 70 -3.40 -4.19 13.97
N GLU A 71 -3.95 -4.71 12.87
CA GLU A 71 -3.20 -4.89 11.63
C GLU A 71 -3.21 -3.60 10.82
N ARG A 72 -2.11 -3.33 10.13
CA ARG A 72 -1.99 -2.12 9.31
C ARG A 72 -2.71 -2.33 7.98
N ASN A 73 -3.58 -1.40 7.64
CA ASN A 73 -4.20 -1.35 6.32
C ASN A 73 -3.24 -0.70 5.32
N LEU A 74 -2.87 -1.45 4.29
CA LEU A 74 -1.97 -1.04 3.21
C LEU A 74 -2.74 -0.89 1.92
N ASP A 75 -2.59 0.24 1.25
CA ASP A 75 -3.13 0.44 -0.09
C ASP A 75 -2.22 -0.26 -1.11
N TYR A 76 -2.84 -0.96 -2.07
CA TYR A 76 -2.13 -1.75 -3.06
C TYR A 76 -2.39 -1.22 -4.46
N SER A 77 -1.42 -1.36 -5.35
CA SER A 77 -1.60 -1.05 -6.77
C SER A 77 -1.18 -2.22 -7.63
N VAL A 78 -1.97 -2.54 -8.64
CA VAL A 78 -1.68 -3.55 -9.65
C VAL A 78 -1.09 -2.85 -10.86
N TYR A 79 0.11 -3.27 -11.24
CA TYR A 79 0.80 -2.74 -12.40
C TYR A 79 0.74 -3.75 -13.54
N ASP A 80 0.39 -3.23 -14.72
CA ASP A 80 0.45 -3.97 -15.97
C ASP A 80 1.64 -3.51 -16.81
N LEU A 81 2.25 -4.46 -17.52
CA LEU A 81 3.37 -4.19 -18.40
C LEU A 81 2.84 -3.76 -19.76
N GLN A 82 2.91 -2.46 -20.04
CA GLN A 82 2.50 -1.90 -21.32
C GLN A 82 3.71 -1.73 -22.23
N GLN A 83 3.63 -2.34 -23.41
CA GLN A 83 4.61 -2.19 -24.48
C GLN A 83 4.04 -1.27 -25.56
N THR A 84 4.70 -0.14 -25.76
CA THR A 84 4.55 0.70 -26.96
C THR A 84 5.73 0.43 -27.88
N GLU A 85 5.63 0.81 -29.16
CA GLU A 85 6.64 0.53 -30.21
C GLU A 85 8.09 0.87 -29.80
N MET A 86 8.29 1.83 -28.88
CA MET A 86 9.62 2.26 -28.43
C MET A 86 9.93 2.00 -26.95
N VAL A 87 8.93 1.70 -26.11
CA VAL A 87 9.10 1.67 -24.66
C VAL A 87 8.22 0.59 -24.01
N THR A 88 8.84 -0.20 -23.15
CA THR A 88 8.15 -1.10 -22.22
C THR A 88 8.14 -0.45 -20.84
N LYS A 89 6.94 -0.21 -20.28
CA LYS A 89 6.77 0.42 -18.96
C LYS A 89 5.68 -0.27 -18.14
N PHE A 90 5.86 -0.30 -16.82
CA PHE A 90 4.80 -0.68 -15.89
C PHE A 90 3.88 0.52 -15.64
N VAL A 91 2.57 0.32 -15.78
CA VAL A 91 1.54 1.33 -15.55
C VAL A 91 0.55 0.79 -14.53
N SER A 92 0.20 1.58 -13.51
CA SER A 92 -0.87 1.19 -12.57
C SER A 92 -2.19 1.14 -13.34
N VAL A 93 -2.88 0.00 -13.29
CA VAL A 93 -4.20 -0.21 -13.90
C VAL A 93 -5.31 -0.29 -12.87
N LEU A 94 -4.96 -0.53 -11.61
CA LEU A 94 -5.90 -0.70 -10.52
C LEU A 94 -5.24 -0.29 -9.19
N ASP A 95 -5.91 0.57 -8.45
CA ASP A 95 -5.57 0.89 -7.07
C ASP A 95 -6.62 0.30 -6.13
N PHE A 96 -6.19 -0.30 -5.03
CA PHE A 96 -7.03 -0.77 -3.95
C PHE A 96 -6.84 0.11 -2.72
N ASP A 97 -7.90 0.81 -2.34
CA ASP A 97 -7.99 1.54 -1.10
C ASP A 97 -8.38 0.58 0.02
N SER A 98 -7.45 0.35 0.94
CA SER A 98 -7.58 -0.57 2.05
C SER A 98 -8.47 -0.06 3.18
N HIS A 99 -8.73 1.24 3.23
CA HIS A 99 -9.62 1.85 4.18
C HIS A 99 -11.07 1.67 3.75
N SER A 100 -11.39 2.06 2.51
CA SER A 100 -12.74 1.91 1.98
C SER A 100 -13.02 0.49 1.46
N LYS A 101 -12.00 -0.36 1.34
CA LYS A 101 -12.04 -1.69 0.70
C LYS A 101 -12.55 -1.60 -0.73
N ARG A 102 -12.20 -0.52 -1.44
CA ARG A 102 -12.67 -0.24 -2.80
C ARG A 102 -11.54 -0.32 -3.79
N MET A 103 -11.85 -0.90 -4.95
CA MET A 103 -10.99 -0.85 -6.11
C MET A 103 -11.32 0.38 -6.95
N LYS A 104 -10.29 1.07 -7.42
CA LYS A 104 -10.37 2.21 -8.32
C LYS A 104 -9.53 1.91 -9.56
N GLY A 105 -10.17 1.75 -10.70
CA GLY A 105 -9.47 1.67 -11.97
C GLY A 105 -8.74 2.99 -12.24
N THR A 106 -7.43 2.94 -12.38
CA THR A 106 -6.64 4.08 -12.84
C THR A 106 -6.75 4.10 -14.35
N SER A 107 -7.51 5.04 -14.91
CA SER A 107 -7.69 5.16 -16.35
C SER A 107 -6.38 5.60 -17.02
N PRO A 108 -5.67 4.76 -17.78
CA PRO A 108 -4.51 5.18 -18.52
C PRO A 108 -4.92 5.20 -19.99
N SER A 109 -5.68 6.22 -20.40
CA SER A 109 -6.24 6.37 -21.74
C SER A 109 -7.16 5.22 -22.21
N ARG A 110 -8.11 5.57 -23.08
CA ARG A 110 -9.24 4.73 -23.50
C ARG A 110 -8.83 3.48 -24.33
N ASN A 111 -7.54 3.28 -24.56
CA ASN A 111 -7.02 2.28 -25.50
C ASN A 111 -6.37 1.05 -24.82
N ALA A 112 -6.12 1.09 -23.50
CA ALA A 112 -5.42 0.01 -22.80
C ALA A 112 -6.35 -0.98 -22.06
N ILE A 113 -7.61 -0.62 -21.80
CA ILE A 113 -8.56 -1.47 -21.03
C ILE A 113 -9.42 -2.35 -21.94
N ALA A 114 -9.62 -1.98 -23.21
CA ALA A 114 -10.47 -2.72 -24.14
C ALA A 114 -9.79 -3.95 -24.76
N ASN A 115 -8.46 -3.99 -24.70
CA ASN A 115 -7.65 -4.98 -25.38
C ASN A 115 -6.76 -5.61 -24.32
N GLY A 116 -7.05 -6.84 -23.91
CA GLY A 116 -6.07 -7.73 -23.31
C GLY A 116 -4.84 -7.84 -24.20
N PRO A 117 -3.83 -8.66 -23.84
CA PRO A 117 -2.52 -8.67 -24.52
C PRO A 117 -2.55 -8.97 -26.03
N TRP A 118 -3.73 -9.23 -26.60
CA TRP A 118 -4.00 -9.54 -28.00
C TRP A 118 -5.26 -8.87 -28.59
N GLY A 119 -5.82 -7.83 -27.96
CA GLY A 119 -7.12 -7.28 -28.43
C GLY A 119 -8.36 -8.06 -27.96
N ALA A 120 -8.19 -9.00 -27.03
CA ALA A 120 -9.28 -9.78 -26.46
C ALA A 120 -9.86 -9.09 -25.21
N PRO A 121 -11.18 -9.12 -24.98
CA PRO A 121 -11.77 -8.61 -23.75
C PRO A 121 -11.21 -9.32 -22.51
N LEU A 122 -11.17 -8.61 -21.38
CA LEU A 122 -10.75 -9.17 -20.09
C LEU A 122 -11.52 -10.47 -19.80
N PRO A 123 -10.85 -11.54 -19.34
CA PRO A 123 -11.52 -12.78 -19.05
C PRO A 123 -12.56 -12.58 -17.94
N THR A 124 -13.82 -12.86 -18.28
CA THR A 124 -14.98 -12.69 -17.39
C THR A 124 -15.28 -13.90 -16.51
N SER A 125 -14.40 -14.91 -16.45
CA SER A 125 -14.65 -16.11 -15.66
C SER A 125 -13.39 -16.73 -15.05
N HIS A 126 -13.59 -17.49 -13.96
CA HIS A 126 -12.60 -18.25 -13.19
C HIS A 126 -11.84 -19.35 -13.97
N GLN A 127 -11.89 -19.34 -15.30
CA GLN A 127 -11.06 -20.16 -16.17
C GLN A 127 -10.41 -19.26 -17.22
N ALA A 128 -9.45 -18.45 -16.78
CA ALA A 128 -8.46 -17.90 -17.67
C ALA A 128 -7.10 -18.35 -17.19
N THR A 129 -6.47 -19.23 -17.97
CA THR A 129 -5.04 -19.52 -17.93
C THR A 129 -4.29 -18.23 -18.26
N CYS A 130 -4.19 -17.34 -17.27
CA CYS A 130 -3.55 -16.06 -17.40
C CYS A 130 -2.04 -16.25 -17.40
N GLN A 131 -1.40 -16.10 -18.57
CA GLN A 131 0.01 -15.71 -18.65
C GLN A 131 0.19 -14.22 -18.35
N LEU A 132 -0.45 -13.73 -17.29
CA LEU A 132 -0.27 -12.39 -16.80
C LEU A 132 1.04 -12.36 -16.01
N ARG A 133 2.07 -11.72 -16.55
CA ARG A 133 3.23 -11.29 -15.75
C ARG A 133 2.84 -10.03 -14.98
N THR A 134 1.87 -10.16 -14.09
CA THR A 134 1.45 -9.09 -13.18
C THR A 134 2.47 -8.95 -12.07
N ALA A 135 2.97 -7.74 -11.86
CA ALA A 135 3.75 -7.42 -10.68
C ALA A 135 2.84 -6.73 -9.66
N LEU A 136 2.62 -7.38 -8.52
CA LEU A 136 2.05 -6.73 -7.34
C LEU A 136 3.18 -5.92 -6.69
N VAL A 137 2.98 -4.61 -6.52
CA VAL A 137 3.92 -3.76 -5.81
C VAL A 137 3.22 -3.17 -4.59
N VAL A 138 3.79 -3.46 -3.42
CA VAL A 138 3.42 -2.90 -2.11
C VAL A 138 4.08 -1.53 -1.89
#